data_AF-A0A2V7Z373-F1
#
_entry.id   AF-A0A2V7Z373-F1
#
_cell.length_a   1.000
_cell.length_b   1.000
_cell.length_c   1.000
_cell.angle_alpha   90.00
_cell.angle_beta   90.00
_cell.angle_gamma   90.00
#
_symmetry.space_group_name_H-M   'P 1'
#
loop_
_entity.id
_entity.type
_entity.pdbx_description
1 polymer ?
#
loop_
_entity_poly.entity_id
_entity_poly.type
_entity_poly.pdbx_seq_one_letter_code
_entity_poly.pdbx_strand_id
1 'polypeptide(L)'
;MPASRGFAGPGAPRRLAVRVDLVHSGPPRDRSGRLDRREENPSGYDLLPVRRRVSRHSPEPPSPRLRSARGGEVRREEDGPPDALRIFDISRRIDERTVPWPGDVPFSFRSTGGLAEGSPFESTCFTMSAHLGSHADAPSHVFPGESTIGRVPLEAYIGAARVVDLPGRGEIGPDDLPEKSLRVKRILFRSLGRTFLSPLAALRLADTGTILVGTDAPSIDPADAEDLPAHRALLSRGVALLEDLALEAIEEGTYQLVALPLRLDALDASPVRAILIRD
;
A
#
# COMPACT_ATOMS: atom_id res chain seq x y z
N MET A 1 60.91 -16.46 -7.20
CA MET A 1 59.93 -16.04 -8.24
C MET A 1 59.11 -17.27 -8.64
N PRO A 2 57.78 -17.17 -8.73
CA PRO A 2 56.90 -17.95 -7.85
C PRO A 2 56.02 -18.99 -8.54
N ALA A 3 55.54 -19.94 -7.72
CA ALA A 3 54.50 -20.91 -8.04
C ALA A 3 53.11 -20.24 -8.13
N SER A 4 52.38 -20.54 -9.20
CA SER A 4 51.01 -20.09 -9.43
C SER A 4 50.04 -20.79 -8.46
N ARG A 5 49.46 -20.01 -7.54
CA ARG A 5 48.30 -20.42 -6.74
C ARG A 5 47.04 -20.33 -7.61
N GLY A 6 46.29 -21.44 -7.68
CA GLY A 6 44.97 -21.47 -8.30
C GLY A 6 43.99 -20.58 -7.54
N PHE A 7 43.29 -19.72 -8.28
CA PHE A 7 42.14 -18.97 -7.78
C PHE A 7 40.96 -19.94 -7.61
N ALA A 8 40.42 -20.01 -6.39
CA ALA A 8 39.10 -20.57 -6.15
C ALA A 8 38.05 -19.67 -6.82
N GLY A 9 37.21 -20.26 -7.68
CA GLY A 9 36.11 -19.55 -8.34
C GLY A 9 35.03 -19.11 -7.35
N PRO A 10 34.23 -18.09 -7.70
CA PRO A 10 33.16 -17.59 -6.84
C PRO A 10 32.10 -18.68 -6.64
N GLY A 11 31.71 -18.89 -5.39
CA GLY A 11 30.63 -19.80 -5.02
C GLY A 11 29.35 -19.47 -5.78
N ALA A 12 28.63 -20.52 -6.19
CA ALA A 12 27.36 -20.40 -6.91
C ALA A 12 26.39 -19.48 -6.13
N PRO A 13 25.66 -18.57 -6.80
CA PRO A 13 24.67 -17.75 -6.14
C PRO A 13 23.59 -18.65 -5.53
N ARG A 14 23.44 -18.62 -4.20
CA ARG A 14 22.29 -19.23 -3.53
C ARG A 14 21.05 -18.54 -4.07
N ARG A 15 20.20 -19.28 -4.80
CA ARG A 15 18.87 -18.80 -5.19
C ARG A 15 18.05 -18.66 -3.91
N LEU A 16 17.83 -17.42 -3.49
CA LEU A 16 16.88 -17.11 -2.44
C LEU A 16 15.49 -17.48 -2.96
N ALA A 17 14.84 -18.48 -2.37
CA ALA A 17 13.47 -18.81 -2.70
C ALA A 17 12.58 -17.72 -2.08
N VAL A 18 12.17 -16.76 -2.90
CA VAL A 18 11.25 -15.69 -2.49
C VAL A 18 9.83 -16.17 -2.77
N ARG A 19 9.02 -16.29 -1.72
CA ARG A 19 7.59 -16.54 -1.85
C ARG A 19 6.84 -15.23 -1.62
N VAL A 20 6.18 -14.74 -2.66
CA VAL A 20 5.26 -13.59 -2.57
C VAL A 20 3.87 -14.15 -2.36
N ASP A 21 3.36 -14.05 -1.14
CA ASP A 21 1.98 -14.36 -0.82
C ASP A 21 1.15 -13.09 -1.07
N LEU A 22 0.38 -13.09 -2.17
CA LEU A 22 -0.59 -12.03 -2.45
C LEU A 22 -1.78 -12.22 -1.51
N VAL A 23 -1.92 -11.34 -0.53
CA VAL A 23 -3.12 -11.26 0.29
C VAL A 23 -4.24 -10.67 -0.57
N HIS A 24 -5.18 -11.51 -1.00
CA HIS A 24 -6.33 -11.07 -1.78
C HIS A 24 -7.48 -10.69 -0.83
N SER A 25 -7.55 -9.43 -0.42
CA SER A 25 -8.76 -8.87 0.19
C SER A 25 -9.77 -8.57 -0.93
N GLY A 26 -10.65 -9.54 -1.23
CA GLY A 26 -11.83 -9.27 -2.05
C GLY A 26 -12.80 -8.37 -1.29
N PRO A 27 -13.54 -7.46 -1.96
CA PRO A 27 -14.42 -6.54 -1.26
C PRO A 27 -15.62 -7.28 -0.63
N PRO A 28 -16.08 -6.91 0.58
CA PRO A 28 -17.34 -7.41 1.11
C PRO A 28 -18.51 -6.94 0.24
N ARG A 29 -19.44 -7.85 -0.05
CA ARG A 29 -20.66 -7.60 -0.81
C ARG A 29 -21.86 -7.57 0.15
N ASP A 30 -22.78 -6.63 -0.07
CA ASP A 30 -24.09 -6.67 0.58
C ASP A 30 -25.00 -7.71 -0.13
N ARG A 31 -26.21 -7.94 0.41
CA ARG A 31 -27.16 -8.93 -0.14
C ARG A 31 -27.84 -8.47 -1.45
N SER A 32 -27.48 -7.33 -2.03
CA SER A 32 -28.22 -6.76 -3.17
C SER A 32 -27.37 -6.38 -4.39
N GLY A 33 -26.04 -6.27 -4.27
CA GLY A 33 -25.12 -6.27 -5.40
C GLY A 33 -25.29 -5.12 -6.40
N ARG A 34 -25.80 -3.95 -6.01
CA ARG A 34 -25.88 -2.75 -6.88
C ARG A 34 -25.29 -1.51 -6.22
N LEU A 35 -24.51 -0.76 -7.00
CA LEU A 35 -24.13 0.63 -6.72
C LEU A 35 -25.10 1.56 -7.45
N ASP A 36 -25.73 2.45 -6.70
CA ASP A 36 -26.54 3.54 -7.25
C ASP A 36 -25.61 4.63 -7.84
N ARG A 37 -25.93 5.11 -9.03
CA ARG A 37 -25.15 6.09 -9.80
C ARG A 37 -26.06 7.24 -10.20
N ARG A 38 -26.04 8.33 -9.43
CA ARG A 38 -26.54 9.64 -9.86
C ARG A 38 -25.76 10.74 -9.14
N GLU A 39 -24.82 11.35 -9.86
CA GLU A 39 -24.79 12.78 -10.21
C GLU A 39 -23.38 13.21 -10.64
N GLU A 40 -23.37 14.21 -11.52
CA GLU A 40 -22.30 14.61 -12.41
C GLU A 40 -21.22 15.41 -11.65
N ASN A 41 -19.94 15.10 -11.89
CA ASN A 41 -18.80 15.81 -11.30
C ASN A 41 -18.43 17.04 -12.17
N PRO A 42 -18.58 18.28 -11.68
CA PRO A 42 -18.27 19.49 -12.43
C PRO A 42 -16.90 20.03 -12.00
N SER A 43 -15.80 19.35 -12.37
CA SER A 43 -14.46 19.95 -12.29
C SER A 43 -13.97 20.26 -13.70
N GLY A 44 -14.04 21.54 -14.07
CA GLY A 44 -13.74 22.09 -15.39
C GLY A 44 -12.27 22.00 -15.79
N TYR A 45 -11.76 20.78 -15.99
CA TYR A 45 -10.53 20.52 -16.72
C TYR A 45 -10.90 20.04 -18.13
N ASP A 46 -10.43 20.76 -19.15
CA ASP A 46 -10.61 20.43 -20.56
C ASP A 46 -10.02 19.04 -20.87
N LEU A 47 -10.86 18.01 -20.77
CA LEU A 47 -10.58 16.70 -21.34
C LEU A 47 -10.62 16.87 -22.87
N LEU A 48 -9.45 16.86 -23.51
CA LEU A 48 -9.34 16.78 -24.97
C LEU A 48 -10.27 15.67 -25.51
N PRO A 49 -10.94 15.88 -26.66
CA PRO A 49 -12.06 15.06 -27.09
C PRO A 49 -11.67 13.58 -27.22
N VAL A 50 -12.20 12.76 -26.32
CA VAL A 50 -12.11 11.29 -26.36
C VAL A 50 -12.87 10.81 -27.59
N ARG A 51 -12.15 10.49 -28.68
CA ARG A 51 -12.74 9.74 -29.80
C ARG A 51 -13.02 8.32 -29.32
N ARG A 52 -14.25 8.08 -28.85
CA ARG A 52 -14.76 6.72 -28.59
C ARG A 52 -14.74 5.91 -29.89
N ARG A 53 -13.84 4.94 -29.99
CA ARG A 53 -14.00 3.79 -30.87
C ARG A 53 -14.12 2.55 -30.00
N VAL A 54 -15.36 2.11 -29.79
CA VAL A 54 -15.68 0.84 -29.14
C VAL A 54 -15.29 -0.27 -30.13
N SER A 55 -14.18 -0.97 -29.88
CA SER A 55 -13.88 -2.21 -30.60
C SER A 55 -14.72 -3.33 -30.00
N ARG A 56 -15.53 -3.98 -30.84
CA ARG A 56 -16.36 -5.14 -30.45
C ARG A 56 -15.45 -6.32 -30.14
N HIS A 57 -15.77 -7.03 -29.06
CA HIS A 57 -15.05 -8.19 -28.54
C HIS A 57 -14.70 -9.23 -29.60
N SER A 58 -13.44 -9.67 -29.61
CA SER A 58 -13.05 -10.98 -30.14
C SER A 58 -13.36 -12.06 -29.09
N PRO A 59 -13.74 -13.29 -29.49
CA PRO A 59 -14.09 -14.34 -28.54
C PRO A 59 -12.84 -14.87 -27.81
N GLU A 60 -13.01 -15.23 -26.54
CA GLU A 60 -11.97 -15.82 -25.68
C GLU A 60 -11.38 -17.12 -26.28
N PRO A 61 -10.07 -17.37 -26.10
CA PRO A 61 -9.49 -18.66 -26.42
C PRO A 61 -9.95 -19.73 -25.41
N PRO A 62 -10.12 -21.00 -25.83
CA PRO A 62 -10.60 -22.05 -24.95
C PRO A 62 -9.59 -22.43 -23.87
N SER A 63 -10.07 -22.59 -22.64
CA SER A 63 -9.28 -23.00 -21.48
C SER A 63 -8.72 -24.43 -21.64
N PRO A 64 -7.46 -24.70 -21.23
CA PRO A 64 -6.89 -26.04 -21.30
C PRO A 64 -7.57 -26.95 -20.27
N ARG A 65 -8.00 -28.14 -20.72
CA ARG A 65 -8.60 -29.18 -19.87
C ARG A 65 -7.53 -29.86 -19.01
N LEU A 66 -7.60 -29.66 -17.69
CA LEU A 66 -6.83 -30.45 -16.72
C LEU A 66 -7.38 -31.88 -16.64
N ARG A 67 -6.54 -32.87 -16.92
CA ARG A 67 -6.82 -34.29 -16.62
C ARG A 67 -6.79 -34.49 -15.10
N SER A 68 -7.82 -35.13 -14.56
CA SER A 68 -7.87 -35.51 -13.15
C SER A 68 -6.85 -36.62 -12.85
N ALA A 69 -5.86 -36.31 -12.01
CA ALA A 69 -5.07 -37.32 -11.32
C ALA A 69 -5.74 -37.63 -9.98
N ARG A 70 -6.12 -38.90 -9.80
CA ARG A 70 -6.61 -39.43 -8.54
C ARG A 70 -5.49 -39.46 -7.50
N GLY A 71 -5.85 -39.20 -6.24
CA GLY A 71 -5.18 -39.74 -5.05
C GLY A 71 -3.83 -39.11 -4.69
N GLY A 72 -3.86 -38.15 -3.76
CA GLY A 72 -2.70 -37.67 -3.03
C GLY A 72 -3.18 -36.96 -1.77
N GLU A 73 -2.73 -37.42 -0.61
CA GLU A 73 -3.09 -36.94 0.72
C GLU A 73 -2.93 -35.43 0.87
N VAL A 74 -3.80 -34.82 1.69
CA VAL A 74 -3.72 -33.41 2.10
C VAL A 74 -2.42 -33.21 2.88
N ARG A 75 -1.41 -32.65 2.21
CA ARG A 75 -0.21 -32.14 2.90
C ARG A 75 -0.62 -30.93 3.74
N ARG A 76 -0.37 -30.99 5.06
CA ARG A 76 -0.48 -29.85 5.97
C ARG A 76 0.45 -28.71 5.51
N GLU A 77 0.07 -27.48 5.83
CA GLU A 77 0.72 -26.20 5.49
C GLU A 77 2.18 -26.00 5.94
N GLU A 78 2.88 -27.04 6.44
CA GLU A 78 4.15 -26.88 7.15
C GLU A 78 5.41 -27.32 6.38
N ASP A 79 5.32 -27.94 5.20
CA ASP A 79 6.50 -28.48 4.50
C ASP A 79 7.10 -27.54 3.44
N GLY A 80 7.36 -26.28 3.79
CA GLY A 80 8.23 -25.38 3.01
C GLY A 80 9.70 -25.52 3.44
N PRO A 81 10.70 -25.26 2.57
CA PRO A 81 12.08 -25.22 3.03
C PRO A 81 12.21 -24.18 4.15
N PRO A 82 12.91 -24.50 5.26
CA PRO A 82 12.93 -23.70 6.49
C PRO A 82 13.51 -22.28 6.37
N ASP A 83 13.99 -21.89 5.18
CA ASP A 83 14.71 -20.63 4.91
C ASP A 83 14.03 -19.73 3.84
N ALA A 84 12.75 -19.95 3.51
CA ALA A 84 12.07 -19.16 2.47
C ALA A 84 11.48 -17.86 3.05
N LEU A 85 12.08 -16.71 2.69
CA LEU A 85 11.53 -15.38 2.97
C LEU A 85 10.06 -15.31 2.53
N ARG A 86 9.17 -15.02 3.48
CA ARG A 86 7.76 -14.77 3.19
C ARG A 86 7.54 -13.28 3.02
N ILE A 87 7.07 -12.89 1.84
CA ILE A 87 6.71 -11.49 1.53
C ILE A 87 5.19 -11.38 1.46
N PHE A 88 4.65 -10.47 2.25
CA PHE A 88 3.25 -10.09 2.24
C PHE A 88 3.10 -8.75 1.52
N ASP A 89 2.32 -8.75 0.44
CA ASP A 89 1.92 -7.52 -0.24
C ASP A 89 0.78 -6.85 0.53
N ILE A 90 1.05 -5.70 1.14
CA ILE A 90 0.08 -4.93 1.92
C ILE A 90 -0.36 -3.67 1.18
N SER A 91 -0.25 -3.66 -0.14
CA SER A 91 -0.70 -2.56 -0.99
C SER A 91 -2.11 -2.81 -1.55
N ARG A 92 -2.94 -1.77 -1.55
CA ARG A 92 -4.25 -1.79 -2.21
C ARG A 92 -4.08 -1.86 -3.72
N ARG A 93 -5.01 -2.54 -4.38
CA ARG A 93 -5.09 -2.53 -5.83
C ARG A 93 -5.62 -1.17 -6.30
N ILE A 94 -4.97 -0.64 -7.33
CA ILE A 94 -5.40 0.57 -8.02
C ILE A 94 -5.96 0.18 -9.38
N ASP A 95 -7.24 0.44 -9.61
CA ASP A 95 -7.92 0.32 -10.88
C ASP A 95 -9.01 1.39 -11.02
N GLU A 96 -9.70 1.46 -12.17
CA GLU A 96 -10.75 2.47 -12.43
C GLU A 96 -11.98 2.37 -11.50
N ARG A 97 -12.03 1.35 -10.62
CA ARG A 97 -13.06 1.18 -9.59
C ARG A 97 -12.58 1.58 -8.20
N THR A 98 -11.29 1.87 -8.02
CA THR A 98 -10.76 2.40 -6.76
C THR A 98 -11.45 3.72 -6.45
N VAL A 99 -12.02 3.81 -5.25
CA VAL A 99 -12.77 4.99 -4.81
C VAL A 99 -11.78 6.01 -4.26
N PRO A 100 -11.65 7.20 -4.87
CA PRO A 100 -10.81 8.27 -4.31
C PRO A 100 -11.49 8.91 -3.11
N TRP A 101 -10.77 9.79 -2.42
CA TRP A 101 -11.40 10.69 -1.45
C TRP A 101 -12.55 11.47 -2.12
N PRO A 102 -13.68 11.74 -1.44
CA PRO A 102 -14.78 12.49 -2.02
C PRO A 102 -14.33 13.83 -2.63
N GLY A 103 -14.54 14.00 -3.93
CA GLY A 103 -14.16 15.20 -4.68
C GLY A 103 -12.76 15.18 -5.31
N ASP A 104 -11.95 14.15 -5.03
CA ASP A 104 -10.59 14.02 -5.54
C ASP A 104 -10.53 13.31 -6.91
N VAL A 105 -9.34 13.29 -7.53
CA VAL A 105 -9.09 12.78 -8.87
C VAL A 105 -9.07 11.24 -8.89
N PRO A 106 -10.02 10.58 -9.59
CA PRO A 106 -10.03 9.13 -9.71
C PRO A 106 -8.87 8.61 -10.56
N PHE A 107 -8.55 7.33 -10.40
CA PHE A 107 -7.63 6.65 -11.31
C PHE A 107 -8.23 6.55 -12.71
N SER A 108 -7.42 6.92 -13.70
CA SER A 108 -7.70 6.70 -15.12
C SER A 108 -6.40 6.45 -15.87
N PHE A 109 -6.46 5.71 -16.98
CA PHE A 109 -5.31 5.51 -17.84
C PHE A 109 -5.70 5.44 -19.32
N ARG A 110 -4.72 5.64 -20.20
CA ARG A 110 -4.88 5.50 -21.65
C ARG A 110 -3.63 4.87 -22.26
N SER A 111 -3.80 4.18 -23.39
CA SER A 111 -2.67 3.86 -24.25
C SER A 111 -2.14 5.14 -24.92
N THR A 112 -0.82 5.22 -25.04
CA THR A 112 -0.07 6.28 -25.74
C THR A 112 0.68 5.73 -26.96
N GLY A 113 0.66 4.41 -27.14
CA GLY A 113 1.21 3.65 -28.25
C GLY A 113 1.01 2.17 -27.97
N GLY A 114 0.50 1.43 -28.95
CA GLY A 114 0.19 0.01 -28.77
C GLY A 114 0.60 -0.84 -29.96
N LEU A 115 0.88 -2.12 -29.70
CA LEU A 115 1.29 -3.09 -30.70
C LEU A 115 0.22 -3.25 -31.80
N ALA A 116 -1.06 -3.18 -31.41
CA ALA A 116 -2.19 -3.22 -32.34
C ALA A 116 -2.23 -2.05 -33.33
N GLU A 117 -1.54 -0.95 -33.03
CA GLU A 117 -1.45 0.25 -33.85
C GLU A 117 -0.11 0.33 -34.60
N GLY A 118 0.71 -0.73 -34.54
CA GLY A 118 2.01 -0.81 -35.20
C GLY A 118 3.18 -0.21 -34.41
N SER A 119 2.96 0.19 -33.14
CA SER A 119 4.06 0.53 -32.23
C SER A 119 4.93 -0.70 -31.95
N PRO A 120 6.26 -0.57 -31.74
CA PRO A 120 7.11 -1.68 -31.30
C PRO A 120 6.95 -2.02 -29.80
N PHE A 121 6.15 -1.26 -29.05
CA PHE A 121 5.93 -1.45 -27.62
C PHE A 121 4.51 -1.03 -27.21
N GLU A 122 4.07 -1.54 -26.05
CA GLU A 122 2.93 -1.00 -25.31
C GLU A 122 3.40 0.14 -24.40
N SER A 123 2.70 1.26 -24.44
CA SER A 123 2.97 2.42 -23.58
C SER A 123 1.67 3.00 -23.08
N THR A 124 1.56 3.21 -21.78
CA THR A 124 0.38 3.80 -21.14
C THR A 124 0.75 5.05 -20.35
N CYS A 125 -0.24 5.93 -20.18
CA CYS A 125 -0.19 7.08 -19.30
C CYS A 125 -1.39 6.98 -18.35
N PHE A 126 -1.18 7.30 -17.08
CA PHE A 126 -2.24 7.32 -16.07
C PHE A 126 -2.30 8.67 -15.37
N THR A 127 -3.46 8.95 -14.77
CA THR A 127 -3.74 10.10 -13.92
C THR A 127 -4.44 9.59 -12.67
N MET A 128 -4.02 10.05 -11.49
CA MET A 128 -4.64 9.73 -10.20
C MET A 128 -4.23 10.74 -9.13
N SER A 129 -4.98 10.82 -8.04
CA SER A 129 -4.53 11.46 -6.80
C SER A 129 -3.29 10.78 -6.22
N ALA A 130 -2.42 11.56 -5.58
CA ALA A 130 -1.26 11.05 -4.86
C ALA A 130 -1.64 10.25 -3.59
N HIS A 131 -2.85 10.48 -3.07
CA HIS A 131 -3.44 9.81 -1.91
C HIS A 131 -4.30 8.59 -2.29
N LEU A 132 -4.27 8.17 -3.56
CA LEU A 132 -5.09 7.06 -4.03
C LEU A 132 -4.42 5.70 -3.77
N GLY A 133 -5.10 4.85 -3.00
CA GLY A 133 -4.58 3.55 -2.60
C GLY A 133 -3.51 3.68 -1.51
N SER A 134 -2.72 2.64 -1.32
CA SER A 134 -1.65 2.67 -0.31
C SER A 134 -0.61 3.74 -0.64
N HIS A 135 -0.44 4.71 0.26
CA HIS A 135 0.38 5.88 0.01
C HIS A 135 1.09 6.37 1.28
N ALA A 136 2.01 7.32 1.08
CA ALA A 136 2.76 8.00 2.12
C ALA A 136 2.54 9.52 2.00
N ASP A 137 2.21 10.16 3.12
CA ASP A 137 2.07 11.61 3.18
C ASP A 137 3.38 12.27 3.61
N ALA A 138 3.60 13.46 3.06
CA ALA A 138 4.67 14.36 3.44
C ALA A 138 4.15 15.45 4.39
N PRO A 139 5.04 16.08 5.16
CA PRO A 139 4.69 17.26 5.97
C PRO A 139 3.96 18.38 5.21
N SER A 140 4.31 18.58 3.93
CA SER A 140 3.67 19.61 3.09
C SER A 140 2.16 19.40 2.88
N HIS A 141 1.63 18.20 3.15
CA HIS A 141 0.20 17.90 3.06
C HIS A 141 -0.64 18.76 4.01
N VAL A 142 -0.13 19.05 5.22
CA VAL A 142 -0.85 19.85 6.24
C VAL A 142 -0.10 21.10 6.69
N PHE A 143 1.18 21.23 6.34
CA PHE A 143 2.04 22.36 6.69
C PHE A 143 2.62 23.04 5.44
N PRO A 144 2.07 24.20 5.02
CA PRO A 144 2.57 24.92 3.86
C PRO A 144 4.06 25.25 3.96
N GLY A 145 4.82 24.92 2.92
CA GLY A 145 6.26 25.19 2.84
C GLY A 145 7.17 24.15 3.49
N GLU A 146 6.61 23.13 4.15
CA GLU A 146 7.37 22.00 4.69
C GLU A 146 7.82 21.02 3.59
N SER A 147 8.55 19.99 4.00
CA SER A 147 9.12 19.00 3.09
C SER A 147 8.05 18.29 2.24
N THR A 148 8.29 18.27 0.93
CA THR A 148 7.55 17.47 -0.05
C THR A 148 7.98 16.00 -0.01
N ILE A 149 7.16 15.11 -0.58
CA ILE A 149 7.37 13.66 -0.44
C ILE A 149 8.71 13.20 -1.01
N GLY A 150 9.22 13.81 -2.08
CA GLY A 150 10.51 13.46 -2.66
C GLY A 150 11.73 13.81 -1.80
N ARG A 151 11.52 14.49 -0.66
CA ARG A 151 12.57 14.99 0.25
C ARG A 151 12.51 14.39 1.66
N VAL A 152 11.50 13.57 1.97
CA VAL A 152 11.37 12.97 3.31
C VAL A 152 12.50 11.95 3.57
N PRO A 153 12.95 11.79 4.83
CA PRO A 153 13.95 10.79 5.18
C PRO A 153 13.44 9.35 4.93
N LEU A 154 14.20 8.55 4.17
CA LEU A 154 13.78 7.20 3.80
C LEU A 154 13.89 6.20 4.96
N GLU A 155 14.63 6.53 6.00
CA GLU A 155 14.80 5.70 7.19
C GLU A 155 13.46 5.39 7.84
N ALA A 156 12.46 6.28 7.78
CA ALA A 156 11.14 6.00 8.32
C ALA A 156 10.44 4.83 7.59
N TYR A 157 10.69 4.65 6.29
CA TYR A 157 9.92 3.77 5.40
C TYR A 157 10.52 2.36 5.21
N ILE A 158 11.65 2.06 5.87
CA ILE A 158 12.27 0.73 5.84
C ILE A 158 12.80 0.31 7.22
N GLY A 159 12.44 -0.90 7.67
CA GLY A 159 12.94 -1.44 8.94
C GLY A 159 11.90 -2.25 9.69
N ALA A 160 12.28 -2.70 10.89
CA ALA A 160 11.36 -3.38 11.79
C ALA A 160 10.11 -2.53 12.05
N ALA A 161 8.95 -3.15 11.86
CA ALA A 161 7.63 -2.61 12.11
C ALA A 161 6.79 -3.62 12.89
N ARG A 162 5.87 -3.10 13.69
CA ARG A 162 4.90 -3.92 14.41
C ARG A 162 3.52 -3.70 13.84
N VAL A 163 2.84 -4.78 13.48
CA VAL A 163 1.40 -4.74 13.22
C VAL A 163 0.68 -4.89 14.56
N VAL A 164 -0.32 -4.06 14.82
CA VAL A 164 -1.14 -4.07 16.04
C VAL A 164 -2.61 -3.97 15.68
N ASP A 165 -3.41 -4.82 16.32
CA ASP A 165 -4.87 -4.74 16.21
C ASP A 165 -5.41 -3.58 17.05
N LEU A 166 -6.28 -2.78 16.44
CA LEU A 166 -7.14 -1.80 17.12
C LEU A 166 -8.60 -2.29 17.05
N PRO A 167 -9.01 -3.22 17.93
CA PRO A 167 -10.37 -3.71 17.93
C PRO A 167 -11.31 -2.60 18.42
N GLY A 168 -12.30 -2.23 17.61
CA GLY A 168 -13.28 -1.24 18.04
C GLY A 168 -13.92 -0.46 16.90
N ARG A 169 -14.46 0.71 17.24
CA ARG A 169 -14.84 1.74 16.28
C ARG A 169 -14.63 3.12 16.90
N GLY A 170 -14.30 4.10 16.09
CA GLY A 170 -14.18 5.50 16.48
C GLY A 170 -12.78 5.90 16.94
N GLU A 171 -12.74 6.97 17.72
CA GLU A 171 -11.50 7.57 18.21
C GLU A 171 -10.77 6.67 19.20
N ILE A 172 -9.45 6.57 19.04
CA ILE A 172 -8.55 5.94 20.00
C ILE A 172 -7.84 7.05 20.80
N GLY A 173 -8.15 7.08 22.10
CA GLY A 173 -7.52 7.97 23.06
C GLY A 173 -6.09 7.55 23.40
N PRO A 174 -5.30 8.43 24.05
CA PRO A 174 -3.95 8.09 24.46
C PRO A 174 -3.92 6.90 25.43
N ASP A 175 -4.94 6.71 26.26
CA ASP A 175 -5.03 5.62 27.24
C ASP A 175 -5.61 4.32 26.67
N ASP A 176 -6.22 4.39 25.49
CA ASP A 176 -6.77 3.23 24.77
C ASP A 176 -5.74 2.60 23.81
N LEU A 177 -4.58 3.23 23.63
CA LEU A 177 -3.49 2.69 22.84
C LEU A 177 -2.99 1.38 23.48
N PRO A 178 -2.96 0.26 22.72
CA PRO A 178 -2.39 -0.98 23.24
C PRO A 178 -0.93 -0.76 23.66
N GLU A 179 -0.51 -1.23 24.83
CA GLU A 179 0.88 -1.06 25.31
C GLU A 179 1.95 -1.54 24.30
N LYS A 180 1.63 -2.57 23.52
CA LYS A 180 2.46 -3.10 22.43
C LYS A 180 2.69 -2.14 21.25
N SER A 181 1.92 -1.06 21.16
CA SER A 181 2.05 0.02 20.17
C SER A 181 3.04 1.11 20.59
N LEU A 182 3.50 1.10 21.85
CA LEU A 182 4.44 2.09 22.37
C LEU A 182 5.88 1.59 22.26
N ARG A 183 6.84 2.52 22.20
CA ARG A 183 8.30 2.23 22.16
C ARG A 183 8.72 1.35 20.97
N VAL A 184 7.99 1.46 19.86
CA VAL A 184 8.31 0.83 18.58
C VAL A 184 8.62 1.92 17.56
N LYS A 185 9.57 1.68 16.66
CA LYS A 185 9.92 2.69 15.64
C LYS A 185 8.83 2.84 14.57
N ARG A 186 8.18 1.76 14.19
CA ARG A 186 7.15 1.75 13.13
C ARG A 186 5.99 0.91 13.60
N ILE A 187 4.80 1.48 13.56
CA ILE A 187 3.57 0.84 14.00
C ILE A 187 2.57 0.86 12.85
N LEU A 188 1.96 -0.28 12.55
CA LEU A 188 0.91 -0.43 11.55
C LEU A 188 -0.35 -0.88 12.26
N PHE A 189 -1.40 -0.07 12.21
CA PHE A 189 -2.66 -0.35 12.84
C PHE A 189 -3.61 -1.08 11.90
N ARG A 190 -4.01 -2.28 12.30
CA ARG A 190 -5.10 -3.02 11.67
C ARG A 190 -6.40 -2.68 12.39
N SER A 191 -7.18 -1.79 11.79
CA SER A 191 -8.45 -1.29 12.32
C SER A 191 -9.67 -1.73 11.50
N LEU A 192 -9.45 -2.34 10.34
CA LEU A 192 -10.46 -2.63 9.32
C LEU A 192 -11.22 -1.37 8.88
N GLY A 193 -10.55 -0.22 8.89
CA GLY A 193 -11.12 1.09 8.55
C GLY A 193 -12.13 1.64 9.56
N ARG A 194 -12.09 1.16 10.82
CA ARG A 194 -13.11 1.49 11.82
C ARG A 194 -12.64 2.47 12.89
N THR A 195 -11.34 2.73 12.99
CA THR A 195 -10.78 3.56 14.06
C THR A 195 -9.88 4.66 13.49
N PHE A 196 -9.79 5.77 14.23
CA PHE A 196 -8.88 6.88 13.97
C PHE A 196 -8.21 7.29 15.27
N LEU A 197 -7.09 8.01 15.21
CA LEU A 197 -6.38 8.43 16.41
C LEU A 197 -6.86 9.79 16.89
N SER A 198 -6.98 9.95 18.21
CA SER A 198 -7.01 11.30 18.79
C SER A 198 -5.65 11.98 18.63
N PRO A 199 -5.57 13.32 18.65
CA PRO A 199 -4.31 14.04 18.59
C PRO A 199 -3.38 13.70 19.76
N LEU A 200 -3.94 13.43 20.94
CA LEU A 200 -3.17 13.03 22.12
C LEU A 200 -2.59 11.61 21.98
N ALA A 201 -3.32 10.68 21.34
CA ALA A 201 -2.79 9.35 21.04
C ALA A 201 -1.64 9.44 20.02
N ALA A 202 -1.80 10.25 18.97
CA ALA A 202 -0.77 10.56 18.01
C ALA A 202 0.51 11.12 18.68
N LEU A 203 0.36 12.12 19.57
CA LEU A 203 1.49 12.67 20.32
C LEU A 203 2.16 11.63 21.23
N ARG A 204 1.38 10.78 21.92
CA ARG A 204 1.92 9.70 22.76
C ARG A 204 2.76 8.70 21.97
N LEU A 205 2.33 8.35 20.75
CA LEU A 205 3.14 7.50 19.86
C LEU A 205 4.47 8.18 19.51
N ALA A 206 4.42 9.45 19.08
CA ALA A 206 5.61 10.21 18.75
C ALA A 206 6.58 10.33 19.95
N ASP A 207 6.06 10.69 21.12
CA ASP A 207 6.83 10.89 22.36
C ASP A 207 7.46 9.59 22.89
N THR A 208 6.94 8.43 22.47
CA THR A 208 7.50 7.12 22.84
C THR A 208 8.48 6.57 21.80
N GLY A 209 8.84 7.35 20.78
CA GLY A 209 9.91 7.03 19.82
C GLY A 209 9.44 6.41 18.51
N THR A 210 8.13 6.46 18.23
CA THR A 210 7.60 6.11 16.91
C THR A 210 8.05 7.13 15.88
N ILE A 211 8.54 6.66 14.73
CA ILE A 211 8.98 7.47 13.58
C ILE A 211 8.12 7.21 12.32
N LEU A 212 7.28 6.18 12.33
CA LEU A 212 6.27 5.94 11.30
C LEU A 212 5.01 5.34 11.91
N VAL A 213 3.86 5.87 11.54
CA VAL A 213 2.53 5.30 11.82
C VAL A 213 1.88 4.92 10.49
N GLY A 214 1.37 3.70 10.40
CA GLY A 214 0.59 3.23 9.27
C GLY A 214 -0.81 2.80 9.70
N THR A 215 -1.79 2.90 8.80
CA THR A 215 -3.17 2.45 9.03
C THR A 215 -3.74 1.74 7.80
N ASP A 216 -4.67 0.81 8.02
CA ASP A 216 -5.48 0.21 6.95
C ASP A 216 -6.73 1.02 6.58
N ALA A 217 -6.96 2.14 7.27
CA ALA A 217 -7.98 3.12 6.95
C ALA A 217 -7.48 4.11 5.86
N PRO A 218 -8.40 4.74 5.10
CA PRO A 218 -8.05 5.79 4.15
C PRO A 218 -7.46 7.06 4.79
N SER A 219 -7.56 7.20 6.12
CA SER A 219 -7.01 8.31 6.88
C SER A 219 -6.78 7.92 8.34
N ILE A 220 -5.77 8.49 8.99
CA ILE A 220 -5.54 8.36 10.44
C ILE A 220 -6.48 9.27 11.26
N ASP A 221 -7.12 10.24 10.62
CA ASP A 221 -8.14 11.15 11.16
C ASP A 221 -9.56 10.68 10.74
N PRO A 222 -10.63 11.18 11.40
CA PRO A 222 -12.00 10.90 10.95
C PRO A 222 -12.28 11.58 9.61
N ALA A 223 -13.16 10.99 8.79
CA ALA A 223 -13.42 11.44 7.42
C ALA A 223 -13.99 12.86 7.28
N ASP A 224 -14.55 13.41 8.37
CA ASP A 224 -15.09 14.77 8.46
C ASP A 224 -14.14 15.76 9.17
N ALA A 225 -12.90 15.37 9.46
CA ALA A 225 -11.89 16.26 10.04
C ALA A 225 -11.47 17.35 9.05
N GLU A 226 -11.76 18.61 9.39
CA GLU A 226 -11.35 19.77 8.57
C GLU A 226 -9.87 20.13 8.73
N ASP A 227 -9.28 19.91 9.92
CA ASP A 227 -7.91 20.34 10.26
C ASP A 227 -6.95 19.17 10.54
N LEU A 228 -7.33 17.94 10.19
CA LEU A 228 -6.49 16.73 10.28
C LEU A 228 -5.60 16.67 11.55
N PRO A 229 -6.19 16.75 12.75
CA PRO A 229 -5.43 17.03 13.96
C PRO A 229 -4.48 15.89 14.36
N ALA A 230 -4.77 14.62 14.01
CA ALA A 230 -3.81 13.53 14.20
C ALA A 230 -2.65 13.60 13.19
N HIS A 231 -2.90 13.98 11.92
CA HIS A 231 -1.82 14.24 10.95
C HIS A 231 -0.88 15.33 11.47
N ARG A 232 -1.44 16.47 11.89
CA ARG A 232 -0.65 17.60 12.39
C ARG A 232 0.19 17.19 13.61
N ALA A 233 -0.40 16.41 14.53
CA ALA A 233 0.30 15.90 15.71
C ALA A 233 1.50 14.99 15.35
N LEU A 234 1.34 14.08 14.38
CA LEU A 234 2.40 13.16 13.95
C LEU A 234 3.47 13.87 13.11
N LEU A 235 3.07 14.59 12.08
CA LEU A 235 3.98 15.24 11.13
C LEU A 235 4.78 16.37 11.77
N SER A 236 4.21 17.14 12.71
CA SER A 236 4.96 18.16 13.47
C SER A 236 6.07 17.58 14.36
N ARG A 237 6.04 16.27 14.60
CA ARG A 237 7.06 15.52 15.35
C ARG A 237 7.97 14.69 14.45
N GLY A 238 7.88 14.87 13.14
CA GLY A 238 8.66 14.13 12.15
C GLY A 238 8.28 12.65 12.04
N VAL A 239 7.06 12.27 12.47
CA VAL A 239 6.55 10.92 12.31
C VAL A 239 5.93 10.78 10.92
N ALA A 240 6.44 9.85 10.12
CA ALA A 240 5.92 9.55 8.79
C ALA A 240 4.55 8.86 8.85
N LEU A 241 3.75 9.03 7.81
CA LEU A 241 2.43 8.42 7.67
C LEU A 241 2.39 7.45 6.49
N LEU A 242 1.67 6.34 6.68
CA LEU A 242 1.25 5.41 5.63
C LEU A 242 -0.25 5.15 5.77
N GLU A 243 -1.01 5.31 4.70
CA GLU A 243 -2.46 5.16 4.74
C GLU A 243 -2.96 4.17 3.70
N ASP A 244 -4.20 3.72 3.90
CA ASP A 244 -4.90 2.75 3.06
C ASP A 244 -4.07 1.48 2.79
N LEU A 245 -3.48 0.90 3.84
CA LEU A 245 -2.75 -0.38 3.76
C LEU A 245 -3.72 -1.58 3.74
N ALA A 246 -3.34 -2.66 3.05
CA ALA A 246 -4.10 -3.93 3.03
C ALA A 246 -3.62 -4.88 4.15
N LEU A 247 -4.11 -4.66 5.38
CA LEU A 247 -3.67 -5.41 6.57
C LEU A 247 -4.61 -6.55 6.98
N GLU A 248 -5.73 -6.79 6.29
CA GLU A 248 -6.81 -7.66 6.79
C GLU A 248 -6.34 -9.08 7.11
N ALA A 249 -5.48 -9.67 6.28
CA ALA A 249 -4.97 -11.03 6.47
C ALA A 249 -3.59 -11.07 7.17
N ILE A 250 -3.09 -9.94 7.66
CA ILE A 250 -1.79 -9.88 8.33
C ILE A 250 -1.98 -10.14 9.81
N GLU A 251 -1.29 -11.17 10.31
CA GLU A 251 -1.29 -11.48 11.74
C GLU A 251 -0.56 -10.39 12.52
N GLU A 252 -1.02 -10.14 13.74
CA GLU A 252 -0.30 -9.29 14.67
C GLU A 252 1.12 -9.81 14.90
N GLY A 253 2.11 -8.92 14.91
CA GLY A 253 3.51 -9.35 15.05
C GLY A 253 4.53 -8.33 14.59
N THR A 254 5.78 -8.74 14.63
CA THR A 254 6.91 -7.93 14.12
C THR A 254 7.31 -8.42 12.75
N TYR A 255 7.49 -7.48 11.83
CA TYR A 255 7.86 -7.70 10.44
C TYR A 255 8.95 -6.72 10.03
N GLN A 256 9.62 -6.99 8.92
CA GLN A 256 10.42 -6.00 8.23
C GLN A 256 9.53 -5.28 7.19
N LEU A 257 9.34 -3.97 7.36
CA LEU A 257 8.59 -3.11 6.43
C LEU A 257 9.50 -2.59 5.31
N VAL A 258 8.95 -2.52 4.10
CA VAL A 258 9.44 -1.70 2.99
C VAL A 258 8.26 -0.98 2.34
N ALA A 259 8.23 0.35 2.39
CA ALA A 259 7.15 1.18 1.85
C ALA A 259 7.68 2.54 1.34
N LEU A 260 8.72 2.50 0.51
CA LEU A 260 9.41 3.70 0.04
C LEU A 260 8.49 4.53 -0.89
N PRO A 261 8.35 5.85 -0.67
CA PRO A 261 7.69 6.73 -1.61
C PRO A 261 8.51 6.91 -2.89
N LEU A 262 7.83 7.25 -3.98
CA LEU A 262 8.48 7.74 -5.20
C LEU A 262 9.14 9.09 -4.91
N ARG A 263 10.25 9.37 -5.60
CA ARG A 263 10.96 10.64 -5.48
C ARG A 263 10.28 11.73 -6.32
N LEU A 264 9.15 12.25 -5.82
CA LEU A 264 8.34 13.28 -6.49
C LEU A 264 8.63 14.66 -5.84
N ASP A 265 9.23 15.57 -6.59
CA ASP A 265 9.85 16.78 -6.03
C ASP A 265 8.86 17.78 -5.42
N ALA A 266 7.68 17.94 -5.99
CA ALA A 266 6.72 18.99 -5.63
C ALA A 266 5.42 18.48 -5.00
N LEU A 267 5.30 17.16 -4.82
CA LEU A 267 4.05 16.54 -4.38
C LEU A 267 4.05 16.36 -2.86
N ASP A 268 2.85 16.40 -2.30
CA ASP A 268 2.56 16.26 -0.87
C ASP A 268 2.37 14.81 -0.43
N ALA A 269 2.18 13.87 -1.35
CA ALA A 269 2.15 12.45 -1.08
C ALA A 269 2.70 11.63 -2.24
N SER A 270 2.90 10.33 -1.99
CA SER A 270 3.25 9.36 -3.02
C SER A 270 2.55 8.03 -2.80
N PRO A 271 2.02 7.39 -3.85
CA PRO A 271 1.68 5.97 -3.77
C PRO A 271 2.92 5.16 -3.41
N VAL A 272 2.72 4.04 -2.73
CA VAL A 272 3.79 3.10 -2.35
C VAL A 272 3.43 1.68 -2.75
N ARG A 273 4.46 0.86 -2.98
CA ARG A 273 4.33 -0.59 -2.90
C ARG A 273 4.81 -1.03 -1.52
N ALA A 274 3.90 -1.03 -0.57
CA ALA A 274 4.16 -1.47 0.80
C ALA A 274 4.17 -3.01 0.88
N ILE A 275 5.24 -3.55 1.46
CA ILE A 275 5.38 -4.98 1.75
C ILE A 275 5.85 -5.22 3.18
N LEU A 276 5.48 -6.37 3.73
CA LEU A 276 6.04 -6.92 4.96
C LEU A 276 6.83 -8.19 4.66
N ILE A 277 7.94 -8.39 5.36
CA ILE A 277 8.78 -9.57 5.24
C ILE A 277 8.85 -10.26 6.60
N ARG A 278 8.64 -11.58 6.61
CA ARG A 278 8.82 -12.46 7.76
C ARG A 278 9.87 -13.52 7.41
N ASP A 279 10.88 -13.63 8.27
CA ASP A 279 11.91 -14.66 8.21
C ASP A 279 11.34 -16.04 8.56
#